data_AF-A0A9N9G1T6-F1
#
_entry.id   AF-A0A9N9G1T6-F1
#
_cell.length_a   1.000
_cell.length_b   1.000
_cell.length_c   1.000
_cell.angle_alpha   90.00
_cell.angle_beta   90.00
_cell.angle_gamma   90.00
#
_symmetry.space_group_name_H-M   'P 1'
#
loop_
_entity.id
_entity.type
_entity.pdbx_description
1 polymer ?
#
loop_
_entity_poly.entity_id
_entity_poly.type
_entity_poly.pdbx_seq_one_letter_code
_entity_poly.pdbx_strand_id
1 'polypeptide(L)'
;MRLSSPSSCPFCEVDHTDNGDLKNRIVFQDEEIIVFHDMKPASSMHLLVIPRNHIPANVKSLTIKDKPLLQHMIKTGRNILKQAKYSRKNIRLGFHIPPFLTINHLHLHCLGLPFRNKLVGIKYVNGSLWYKSADKIMRRLNGSKRSRKSKRLSKNEESGSDVESRREVSENGTGVESRRVSENGTGVESRREVSENCTGVDDDGGEEQQQTQGQLEESNSHRDIS
;
A
#
# COMPACT_ATOMS: atom_id res chain seq x y z
N MET A 1 20.69 16.90 12.07
CA MET A 1 19.26 16.64 12.34
C MET A 1 19.18 15.73 13.55
N ARG A 2 18.59 16.17 14.67
CA ARG A 2 18.29 15.29 15.81
C ARG A 2 17.26 14.27 15.34
N LEU A 3 17.59 12.98 15.39
CA LEU A 3 16.62 11.92 15.16
C LEU A 3 15.68 11.90 16.37
N SER A 4 14.38 12.14 16.16
CA SER A 4 13.39 12.13 17.24
C SER A 4 13.22 10.71 17.79
N SER A 5 13.20 10.55 19.11
CA SER A 5 12.77 9.32 19.78
C SER A 5 11.28 9.05 19.49
N PRO A 6 10.79 7.80 19.58
CA PRO A 6 9.38 7.49 19.36
C PRO A 6 8.42 8.32 20.24
N SER A 7 8.87 8.74 21.43
CA SER A 7 8.16 9.61 22.38
C SER A 7 8.08 11.09 22.00
N SER A 8 8.72 11.52 20.91
CA SER A 8 8.71 12.91 20.41
C SER A 8 8.36 12.98 18.93
N CYS A 9 7.76 11.91 18.40
CA CYS A 9 7.47 11.81 16.98
C CYS A 9 6.08 12.38 16.69
N PRO A 10 5.96 13.46 15.89
CA PRO A 10 4.67 14.08 15.60
C PRO A 10 3.72 13.17 14.81
N PHE A 11 4.23 12.10 14.18
CA PHE A 11 3.41 11.13 13.46
C PHE A 11 2.89 10.00 14.35
N CYS A 12 3.55 9.72 15.47
CA CYS A 12 3.02 8.80 16.49
C CYS A 12 1.84 9.40 17.25
N GLU A 13 1.74 10.74 17.27
CA GLU A 13 0.72 11.48 18.04
C GLU A 13 -0.50 11.88 17.20
N VAL A 14 -0.57 11.49 15.92
CA VAL A 14 -1.60 11.93 14.97
C VAL A 14 -3.02 11.55 15.41
N ASP A 15 -3.19 10.38 16.04
CA ASP A 15 -4.48 9.91 16.55
C ASP A 15 -4.71 10.22 18.03
N HIS A 16 -3.63 10.49 18.78
CA HIS A 16 -3.65 10.75 20.23
C HIS A 16 -3.76 12.22 20.61
N THR A 17 -3.55 13.14 19.66
CA THR A 17 -3.63 14.57 19.95
C THR A 17 -5.08 15.07 19.86
N ASP A 18 -5.54 15.75 20.90
CA ASP A 18 -6.74 16.62 20.88
C ASP A 18 -6.53 17.87 19.98
N ASN A 19 -5.45 17.88 19.22
CA ASN A 19 -5.09 18.92 18.27
C ASN A 19 -5.96 18.76 17.02
N GLY A 20 -7.16 19.34 17.10
CA GLY A 20 -8.22 19.21 16.09
C GLY A 20 -7.75 19.47 14.66
N ASP A 21 -6.72 20.29 14.46
CA ASP A 21 -6.15 20.60 13.15
C ASP A 21 -5.57 19.39 12.40
N LEU A 22 -4.99 18.42 13.11
CA LEU A 22 -4.43 17.22 12.47
C LEU A 22 -5.51 16.15 12.27
N LYS A 23 -6.38 15.98 13.27
CA LYS A 23 -7.52 15.05 13.23
C LYS A 23 -8.48 15.37 12.09
N ASN A 24 -8.76 16.65 11.85
CA ASN A 24 -9.61 17.11 10.75
C ASN A 24 -9.01 16.87 9.34
N ARG A 25 -7.74 16.48 9.24
CA ARG A 25 -7.07 16.20 7.98
C ARG A 25 -7.00 14.71 7.66
N ILE A 26 -7.39 13.84 8.60
CA ILE A 26 -7.43 12.39 8.39
C ILE A 26 -8.53 12.07 7.39
N VAL A 27 -8.16 11.39 6.30
CA VAL A 27 -9.08 10.98 5.24
C VAL A 27 -9.37 9.48 5.28
N PHE A 28 -8.50 8.71 5.92
CA PHE A 28 -8.65 7.27 6.08
C PHE A 28 -7.77 6.80 7.24
N GLN A 29 -8.25 5.82 7.99
CA GLN A 29 -7.45 5.10 8.97
C GLN A 29 -7.98 3.68 9.13
N ASP A 30 -7.10 2.75 9.44
CA ASP A 30 -7.44 1.40 9.85
C ASP A 30 -6.49 0.95 10.97
N GLU A 31 -6.41 -0.35 11.25
CA GLU A 31 -5.58 -0.93 12.30
C GLU A 31 -4.06 -0.78 12.04
N GLU A 32 -3.63 -0.67 10.78
CA GLU A 32 -2.20 -0.64 10.44
C GLU A 32 -1.71 0.76 10.06
N ILE A 33 -2.56 1.57 9.41
CA ILE A 33 -2.16 2.84 8.80
C ILE A 33 -3.13 4.00 9.07
N ILE A 34 -2.59 5.22 8.92
CA ILE A 34 -3.34 6.48 8.94
C ILE A 34 -2.99 7.25 7.66
N VAL A 35 -3.98 7.89 7.05
CA VAL A 35 -3.83 8.74 5.86
C VAL A 35 -4.42 10.10 6.14
N PHE A 36 -3.64 11.14 5.90
CA PHE A 36 -4.08 12.52 6.11
C PHE A 36 -3.48 13.49 5.09
N HIS A 37 -4.09 14.67 4.98
CA HIS A 37 -3.58 15.75 4.14
C HIS A 37 -2.30 16.38 4.70
N ASP A 38 -1.28 16.49 3.87
CA ASP A 38 -0.03 17.17 4.23
C ASP A 38 -0.30 18.66 4.53
N MET A 39 0.30 19.17 5.60
CA MET A 39 0.15 20.57 6.01
C MET A 39 0.75 21.57 5.02
N LYS A 40 1.78 21.16 4.29
CA LYS A 40 2.47 21.96 3.27
C LYS A 40 2.40 21.21 1.93
N PRO A 41 1.22 21.19 1.28
CA PRO A 41 0.99 20.38 0.09
C PRO A 41 1.93 20.80 -1.05
N ALA A 42 2.59 19.83 -1.67
CA ALA A 42 3.49 20.05 -2.80
C ALA A 42 2.76 20.04 -4.15
N SER A 43 1.57 19.45 -4.20
CA SER A 43 0.73 19.26 -5.38
C SER A 43 -0.74 19.54 -5.07
N SER A 44 -1.60 19.49 -6.09
CA SER A 44 -3.05 19.71 -5.97
C SER A 44 -3.69 18.84 -4.90
N MET A 45 -3.27 17.58 -4.79
CA MET A 45 -3.53 16.74 -3.63
C MET A 45 -2.22 16.16 -3.12
N HIS A 46 -1.95 16.33 -1.84
CA HIS A 46 -0.77 15.75 -1.17
C HIS A 46 -1.23 15.07 0.11
N LEU A 47 -1.18 13.74 0.10
CA LEU A 47 -1.52 12.91 1.24
C LEU A 47 -0.24 12.24 1.77
N LEU A 48 -0.19 12.04 3.07
CA LEU A 48 0.79 11.19 3.74
C LEU A 48 0.08 9.93 4.23
N VAL A 49 0.64 8.77 3.88
CA VAL A 49 0.25 7.49 4.47
C VAL A 49 1.34 7.09 5.46
N ILE A 50 0.98 6.88 6.72
CA ILE A 50 1.90 6.49 7.79
C ILE A 50 1.43 5.18 8.43
N PRO A 51 2.35 4.32 8.89
CA PRO A 51 1.99 3.23 9.79
C PRO A 51 1.68 3.79 11.19
N ARG A 52 0.78 3.12 11.92
CA ARG A 52 0.55 3.43 13.35
C ARG A 52 1.80 3.16 14.19
N ASN A 53 2.43 2.01 13.96
CA ASN A 53 3.67 1.66 14.61
C ASN A 53 4.82 2.54 14.09
N HIS A 54 5.64 3.05 15.02
CA HIS A 54 6.79 3.84 14.66
C HIS A 54 7.84 2.99 13.92
N ILE A 55 8.00 3.28 12.63
CA ILE A 55 9.07 2.70 11.81
C ILE A 55 9.98 3.84 11.39
N PRO A 56 11.31 3.78 11.61
CA PRO A 56 12.22 4.83 11.16
C PRO A 56 12.07 5.09 9.66
N ALA A 57 12.09 6.36 9.25
CA ALA A 57 11.75 6.74 7.88
C ALA A 57 12.78 6.30 6.82
N ASN A 58 13.90 5.72 7.22
CA ASN A 58 14.93 5.24 6.32
C ASN A 58 14.45 4.04 5.49
N VAL A 59 13.92 4.30 4.29
CA VAL A 59 13.43 3.24 3.39
C VAL A 59 14.49 2.23 2.92
N LYS A 60 15.78 2.50 3.17
CA LYS A 60 16.86 1.55 2.88
C LYS A 60 16.92 0.41 3.90
N SER A 61 16.48 0.62 5.14
CA SER A 61 16.46 -0.43 6.17
C SER A 61 15.27 -1.38 6.02
N LEU A 62 14.25 -1.02 5.23
CA LEU A 62 13.09 -1.88 5.00
C LEU A 62 13.49 -3.21 4.37
N THR A 63 12.92 -4.27 4.92
CA THR A 63 13.16 -5.67 4.62
C THR A 63 11.94 -6.32 3.97
N ILE A 64 12.04 -7.62 3.66
CA ILE A 64 10.91 -8.36 3.08
C ILE A 64 9.74 -8.53 4.06
N LYS A 65 10.01 -8.42 5.37
CA LYS A 65 8.97 -8.50 6.41
C LYS A 65 8.03 -7.28 6.37
N ASP A 66 8.55 -6.13 5.96
CA ASP A 66 7.80 -4.87 5.85
C ASP A 66 6.98 -4.78 4.56
N LYS A 67 7.13 -5.74 3.66
CA LYS A 67 6.48 -5.73 2.34
C LYS A 67 4.95 -5.68 2.42
N PRO A 68 4.25 -6.47 3.26
CA PRO A 68 2.78 -6.41 3.34
C PRO A 68 2.28 -5.02 3.71
N LEU A 69 2.87 -4.42 4.75
CA LEU A 69 2.57 -3.05 5.18
C LEU A 69 2.78 -2.04 4.05
N LEU A 70 3.92 -2.10 3.35
CA LEU A 70 4.18 -1.21 2.21
C LEU A 70 3.16 -1.40 1.08
N GLN A 71 2.76 -2.64 0.79
CA GLN A 71 1.73 -2.90 -0.23
C GLN A 71 0.40 -2.27 0.17
N HIS A 72 0.03 -2.39 1.45
CA HIS A 72 -1.17 -1.78 2.00
C HIS A 72 -1.12 -0.25 1.86
N MET A 73 -0.06 0.39 2.36
CA MET A 73 0.14 1.84 2.24
C MET A 73 0.03 2.33 0.79
N ILE A 74 0.68 1.65 -0.15
CA ILE A 74 0.68 1.99 -1.59
C ILE A 74 -0.71 1.81 -2.19
N LYS A 75 -1.39 0.71 -1.87
CA LYS A 75 -2.72 0.40 -2.38
C LYS A 75 -3.73 1.45 -1.89
N THR A 76 -3.73 1.74 -0.59
CA THR A 76 -4.62 2.72 0.04
C THR A 76 -4.41 4.12 -0.54
N GLY A 77 -3.17 4.63 -0.53
CA GLY A 77 -2.88 5.95 -1.09
C GLY A 77 -3.23 6.08 -2.57
N ARG A 78 -2.98 5.03 -3.37
CA ARG A 78 -3.37 5.01 -4.79
C ARG A 78 -4.88 5.00 -4.98
N ASN A 79 -5.61 4.26 -4.14
CA ASN A 79 -7.06 4.14 -4.24
C ASN A 79 -7.74 5.47 -3.91
N ILE A 80 -7.29 6.17 -2.86
CA ILE A 80 -7.82 7.50 -2.51
C ILE A 80 -7.60 8.48 -3.66
N LEU A 81 -6.39 8.53 -4.24
CA LEU A 81 -6.12 9.40 -5.41
C LEU A 81 -6.98 9.03 -6.64
N LYS A 82 -7.24 7.73 -6.87
CA LYS A 82 -8.13 7.29 -7.95
C LYS A 82 -9.59 7.71 -7.71
N GLN A 83 -10.07 7.61 -6.47
CA GLN A 83 -11.42 8.05 -6.09
C GLN A 83 -11.56 9.56 -6.32
N ALA A 84 -10.51 10.33 -6.02
CA ALA A 84 -10.38 11.75 -6.36
C ALA A 84 -10.12 12.03 -7.86
N LYS A 85 -10.37 11.05 -8.74
CA LYS A 85 -10.31 11.15 -10.21
C LYS A 85 -8.93 11.49 -10.81
N TYR A 86 -7.84 11.31 -10.06
CA TYR A 86 -6.50 11.43 -10.63
C TYR A 86 -6.20 10.23 -11.54
N SER A 87 -5.82 10.53 -12.79
CA SER A 87 -5.35 9.51 -13.74
C SER A 87 -4.00 8.93 -13.31
N ARG A 88 -3.67 7.72 -13.78
CA ARG A 88 -2.41 7.04 -13.43
C ARG A 88 -1.15 7.87 -13.73
N LYS A 89 -1.16 8.68 -14.79
CA LYS A 89 -0.06 9.58 -15.17
C LYS A 89 0.11 10.77 -14.20
N ASN A 90 -0.96 11.13 -13.49
CA ASN A 90 -0.99 12.24 -12.54
C ASN A 90 -0.80 11.79 -11.08
N ILE A 91 -0.51 10.51 -10.84
CA ILE A 91 -0.26 9.96 -9.51
C ILE A 91 1.24 9.72 -9.34
N ARG A 92 1.83 10.26 -8.26
CA ARG A 92 3.20 9.92 -7.83
C ARG A 92 3.18 9.44 -6.40
N LEU A 93 3.79 8.28 -6.17
CA LEU A 93 3.91 7.66 -4.86
C LEU A 93 5.38 7.41 -4.54
N GLY A 94 5.83 7.78 -3.35
CA GLY A 94 7.20 7.51 -2.96
C GLY A 94 7.60 8.12 -1.62
N PHE A 95 8.89 8.00 -1.34
CA PHE A 95 9.48 8.31 -0.04
C PHE A 95 10.66 9.25 -0.23
N HIS A 96 10.79 10.21 0.69
CA HIS A 96 12.01 10.99 0.79
C HIS A 96 13.12 10.21 1.50
N ILE A 97 14.35 10.51 1.11
CA ILE A 97 15.59 10.03 1.74
C ILE A 97 16.37 11.29 2.17
N PRO A 98 17.18 11.22 3.24
CA PRO A 98 18.11 12.30 3.58
C PRO A 98 18.85 12.83 2.34
N PRO A 99 19.01 14.16 2.20
CA PRO A 99 18.83 15.19 3.24
C PRO A 99 17.41 15.78 3.37
N PHE A 100 16.45 15.43 2.52
CA PHE A 100 15.10 16.01 2.54
C PHE A 100 14.10 15.26 3.43
N LEU A 101 14.59 14.38 4.29
CA LEU A 101 13.78 13.69 5.27
C LEU A 101 13.56 14.60 6.48
N THR A 102 12.33 15.10 6.64
CA THR A 102 11.98 16.05 7.71
C THR A 102 11.56 15.36 9.00
N ILE A 103 10.89 14.20 8.91
CA ILE A 103 10.32 13.49 10.05
C ILE A 103 10.83 12.05 10.05
N ASN A 104 11.38 11.60 11.18
CA ASN A 104 11.92 10.25 11.33
C ASN A 104 10.82 9.22 11.64
N HIS A 105 9.79 9.14 10.81
CA HIS A 105 8.74 8.12 10.84
C HIS A 105 8.35 7.80 9.41
N LEU A 106 8.24 6.51 9.06
CA LEU A 106 7.97 6.08 7.70
C LEU A 106 6.69 6.72 7.16
N HIS A 107 6.80 7.53 6.12
CA HIS A 107 5.65 8.17 5.49
C HIS A 107 5.75 8.08 3.99
N LEU A 108 4.69 7.59 3.36
CA LEU A 108 4.55 7.54 1.91
C LEU A 108 3.88 8.83 1.44
N HIS A 109 4.57 9.60 0.61
CA HIS A 109 3.99 10.72 -0.11
C HIS A 109 3.11 10.19 -1.24
N CYS A 110 1.84 10.60 -1.22
CA CYS A 110 0.87 10.31 -2.26
C CYS A 110 0.42 11.63 -2.92
N LEU A 111 0.88 11.85 -4.15
CA LEU A 111 0.71 13.11 -4.87
C LEU A 111 -0.26 12.96 -6.04
N GLY A 112 -1.30 13.79 -6.07
CA GLY A 112 -2.12 14.08 -7.23
C GLY A 112 -1.64 15.37 -7.91
N LEU A 113 -1.07 15.23 -9.11
CA LEU A 113 -0.53 16.33 -9.93
C LEU A 113 -1.65 17.21 -10.52
N PRO A 114 -1.38 18.51 -10.81
CA PRO A 114 -0.07 19.17 -10.93
C PRO A 114 0.63 19.50 -9.61
N PHE A 115 1.94 19.77 -9.68
CA PHE A 115 2.66 20.40 -8.57
C PHE A 115 2.26 21.87 -8.45
N ARG A 116 2.26 22.41 -7.22
CA ARG A 116 1.92 23.83 -6.99
C ARG A 116 2.87 24.77 -7.72
N ASN A 117 4.15 24.41 -7.79
CA ASN A 117 5.12 25.07 -8.65
C ASN A 117 6.19 24.06 -9.12
N LYS A 118 6.88 24.40 -10.22
CA LYS A 118 7.87 23.51 -10.85
C LYS A 118 9.05 23.20 -9.93
N LEU A 119 9.50 24.16 -9.13
CA LEU A 119 10.64 24.02 -8.21
C LEU A 119 10.38 22.99 -7.11
N VAL A 120 9.20 23.01 -6.50
CA VAL A 120 8.78 22.01 -5.52
C VAL A 120 8.72 20.62 -6.15
N GLY A 121 8.28 20.54 -7.41
CA GLY A 121 8.26 19.29 -8.17
C GLY A 121 9.62 18.58 -8.27
N ILE A 122 10.74 19.33 -8.25
CA ILE A 122 12.11 18.79 -8.30
C ILE A 122 12.39 17.84 -7.12
N LYS A 123 11.80 18.11 -5.95
CA LYS A 123 11.95 17.25 -4.75
C LYS A 123 11.40 15.84 -4.96
N TYR A 124 10.42 15.69 -5.85
CA TYR A 124 9.70 14.44 -6.05
C TYR A 124 10.09 13.72 -7.34
N VAL A 125 11.13 14.19 -8.05
CA VAL A 125 11.60 13.62 -9.32
C VAL A 125 12.05 12.16 -9.15
N ASN A 126 11.50 11.29 -9.99
CA ASN A 126 11.89 9.89 -10.03
C ASN A 126 13.36 9.78 -10.42
N GLY A 127 14.16 9.10 -9.61
CA GLY A 127 15.59 8.90 -9.89
C GLY A 127 16.51 9.82 -9.08
N SER A 128 15.98 10.88 -8.47
CA SER A 128 16.75 11.75 -7.59
C SER A 128 17.39 10.99 -6.42
N LEU A 129 18.48 11.54 -5.89
CA LEU A 129 19.18 10.93 -4.75
C LEU A 129 18.29 10.93 -3.48
N TRP A 130 17.43 11.92 -3.36
CA TRP A 130 16.57 12.18 -2.21
C TRP A 130 15.13 11.68 -2.32
N TYR A 131 14.74 11.06 -3.44
CA TYR A 131 13.39 10.53 -3.62
C TYR A 131 13.44 9.13 -4.24
N LYS A 132 12.69 8.18 -3.66
CA LYS A 132 12.52 6.85 -4.23
C LYS A 132 11.04 6.57 -4.43
N SER A 133 10.68 6.21 -5.66
CA SER A 133 9.33 5.78 -5.96
C SER A 133 8.99 4.49 -5.21
N ALA A 134 7.72 4.37 -4.84
CA ALA A 134 7.20 3.18 -4.19
C ALA A 134 7.48 1.91 -5.00
N ASP A 135 7.32 1.98 -6.33
CA ASP A 135 7.61 0.85 -7.24
C ASP A 135 9.09 0.43 -7.20
N LYS A 136 10.02 1.37 -7.04
CA LYS A 136 11.46 1.06 -6.91
C LYS A 136 11.75 0.31 -5.59
N ILE A 137 11.14 0.73 -4.49
CA ILE A 137 11.28 0.05 -3.19
C ILE A 137 10.68 -1.36 -3.25
N MET A 138 9.47 -1.50 -3.81
CA MET A 138 8.80 -2.80 -3.98
C MET A 138 9.61 -3.78 -4.82
N ARG A 139 10.21 -3.33 -5.93
CA ARG A 139 11.10 -4.19 -6.74
C ARG A 139 12.34 -4.63 -5.97
N ARG A 140 12.96 -3.75 -5.18
CA ARG A 140 14.12 -4.10 -4.33
C ARG A 140 13.77 -5.23 -3.36
N LEU A 141 12.63 -5.14 -2.68
CA LEU A 141 12.18 -6.15 -1.72
C LEU A 141 11.85 -7.50 -2.39
N ASN A 142 11.33 -7.48 -3.61
CA ASN A 142 11.08 -8.70 -4.39
C ASN A 142 12.38 -9.35 -4.91
N GLY A 143 13.37 -8.53 -5.30
CA GLY A 143 14.65 -8.99 -5.87
C GLY A 143 15.52 -9.79 -4.90
N SER A 144 15.38 -9.60 -3.58
CA SER A 144 16.11 -10.37 -2.57
C SER A 144 15.81 -11.90 -2.59
N LYS A 145 14.74 -12.35 -3.26
CA LYS A 145 14.46 -13.78 -3.45
C LYS A 145 15.35 -14.43 -4.51
N ARG A 146 15.72 -13.71 -5.58
CA ARG A 146 16.50 -14.26 -6.70
C ARG A 146 17.96 -14.55 -6.32
N SER A 147 18.60 -13.65 -5.57
CA SER A 147 20.01 -13.79 -5.17
C SER A 147 20.27 -15.01 -4.27
N ARG A 148 19.33 -15.38 -3.39
CA ARG A 148 19.47 -16.55 -2.51
C ARG A 148 19.18 -17.88 -3.21
N LYS A 149 18.24 -17.92 -4.18
CA LYS A 149 17.96 -19.15 -4.95
C LYS A 149 19.12 -19.51 -5.88
N SER A 150 19.71 -18.53 -6.58
CA SER A 150 20.89 -18.80 -7.42
C SER A 150 22.13 -19.22 -6.62
N LYS A 151 22.36 -18.67 -5.43
CA LYS A 151 23.47 -19.11 -4.55
C LYS A 151 23.27 -20.48 -3.89
N ARG A 152 22.04 -20.98 -3.80
CA ARG A 152 21.73 -22.29 -3.20
C ARG A 152 21.70 -23.40 -4.25
N LEU A 153 21.28 -23.09 -5.49
CA LEU A 153 21.42 -24.02 -6.61
C LEU A 153 22.89 -24.23 -7.00
N SER A 154 23.70 -23.17 -7.04
CA SER A 154 25.14 -23.31 -7.35
C SER A 154 25.95 -24.06 -6.29
N LYS A 155 25.40 -24.28 -5.08
CA LYS A 155 26.09 -24.95 -3.97
C LYS A 155 25.70 -26.43 -3.80
N ASN A 156 24.61 -26.85 -4.45
CA ASN A 156 24.17 -28.25 -4.43
C ASN A 156 24.73 -29.06 -5.62
N GLU A 157 25.27 -28.41 -6.65
CA GLU A 157 25.93 -29.09 -7.78
C GLU A 157 27.41 -29.42 -7.52
N GLU A 158 28.04 -28.81 -6.51
CA GLU A 158 29.48 -28.95 -6.23
C GLU A 158 29.80 -30.00 -5.14
N SER A 159 28.79 -30.67 -4.56
CA SER A 159 28.98 -31.63 -3.47
C SER A 159 28.45 -33.04 -3.78
N GLY A 160 28.36 -33.41 -5.06
CA GLY A 160 27.75 -34.65 -5.51
C GLY A 160 28.53 -35.38 -6.60
N SER A 161 29.79 -35.74 -6.35
CA SER A 161 30.46 -36.80 -7.09
C SER A 161 31.58 -37.38 -6.23
N ASP A 162 31.43 -38.63 -5.78
CA ASP A 162 32.51 -39.62 -5.59
C ASP A 162 31.94 -40.88 -4.91
N VAL A 163 31.40 -41.82 -5.70
CA VAL A 163 31.33 -43.26 -5.36
C VAL A 163 31.41 -44.09 -6.66
N GLU A 164 32.58 -44.70 -6.85
CA GLU A 164 32.84 -46.11 -7.17
C GLU A 164 32.41 -46.74 -8.53
N SER A 165 33.42 -46.83 -9.40
CA SER A 165 34.02 -48.02 -10.06
C SER A 165 33.29 -49.02 -10.99
N ARG A 166 34.09 -49.38 -12.02
CA ARG A 166 34.34 -50.68 -12.70
C ARG A 166 33.44 -51.17 -13.87
N ARG A 167 34.15 -51.29 -15.01
CA ARG A 167 34.14 -52.36 -16.06
C ARG A 167 32.87 -52.52 -16.91
N GLU A 168 32.85 -53.06 -18.13
CA GLU A 168 33.74 -53.26 -19.28
C GLU A 168 32.80 -53.78 -20.41
N VAL A 169 32.97 -53.29 -21.65
CA VAL A 169 32.90 -54.02 -22.95
C VAL A 169 31.59 -54.65 -23.50
N SER A 170 31.44 -54.44 -24.83
CA SER A 170 30.76 -55.26 -25.89
C SER A 170 29.23 -55.20 -25.99
N GLU A 171 28.55 -55.29 -27.14
CA GLU A 171 28.74 -55.13 -28.60
C GLU A 171 27.33 -55.32 -29.22
N ASN A 172 27.11 -54.79 -30.44
CA ASN A 172 26.19 -55.27 -31.49
C ASN A 172 24.64 -55.15 -31.37
N GLY A 173 24.03 -54.86 -32.53
CA GLY A 173 22.65 -55.22 -32.89
C GLY A 173 21.73 -54.01 -33.15
N THR A 174 21.62 -53.49 -34.37
CA THR A 174 20.55 -53.76 -35.36
C THR A 174 19.10 -53.67 -34.84
N GLY A 175 18.26 -52.85 -35.50
CA GLY A 175 16.83 -53.21 -35.65
C GLY A 175 15.77 -52.11 -35.49
N VAL A 176 15.35 -51.52 -36.62
CA VAL A 176 13.96 -51.39 -37.11
C VAL A 176 12.85 -50.75 -36.22
N GLU A 177 12.38 -49.59 -36.70
CA GLU A 177 10.97 -49.19 -36.98
C GLU A 177 9.82 -49.53 -36.00
N SER A 178 9.08 -48.52 -35.52
CA SER A 178 7.68 -48.28 -35.93
C SER A 178 6.91 -47.24 -35.11
N ARG A 179 6.27 -46.35 -35.88
CA ARG A 179 4.88 -45.85 -35.81
C ARG A 179 4.27 -45.30 -34.50
N ARG A 180 3.84 -44.04 -34.69
CA ARG A 180 2.68 -43.32 -34.15
C ARG A 180 1.50 -44.19 -33.72
N VAL A 181 0.82 -43.77 -32.65
CA VAL A 181 -0.64 -43.63 -32.60
C VAL A 181 -1.00 -42.36 -31.81
N SER A 182 -1.79 -41.50 -32.45
CA SER A 182 -2.59 -40.44 -31.82
C SER A 182 -3.98 -40.99 -31.57
N GLU A 183 -4.58 -40.73 -30.41
CA GLU A 183 -6.02 -40.92 -30.21
C GLU A 183 -6.67 -39.64 -29.68
N ASN A 184 -7.68 -39.22 -30.43
CA ASN A 184 -8.67 -38.20 -30.09
C ASN A 184 -9.75 -38.82 -29.21
N GLY A 185 -10.36 -38.03 -28.32
CA GLY A 185 -11.57 -38.41 -27.59
C GLY A 185 -12.46 -37.19 -27.33
N THR A 186 -13.50 -37.07 -28.16
CA THR A 186 -14.61 -36.11 -28.10
C THR A 186 -15.77 -36.66 -27.25
N GLY A 187 -16.52 -35.77 -26.58
CA GLY A 187 -17.95 -35.99 -26.30
C GLY A 187 -18.45 -35.34 -25.00
N VAL A 188 -19.26 -34.26 -25.04
CA VAL A 188 -20.74 -34.17 -24.83
C VAL A 188 -21.21 -34.84 -23.51
N GLU A 189 -22.06 -34.31 -22.62
CA GLU A 189 -23.29 -33.51 -22.80
C GLU A 189 -23.86 -33.03 -21.44
N SER A 190 -24.53 -31.87 -21.46
CA SER A 190 -25.72 -31.40 -20.70
C SER A 190 -26.13 -32.00 -19.34
N ARG A 191 -26.40 -31.14 -18.35
CA ARG A 191 -27.76 -30.96 -17.78
C ARG A 191 -27.90 -29.83 -16.74
N ARG A 192 -28.83 -28.93 -17.06
CA ARG A 192 -29.96 -28.39 -16.28
C ARG A 192 -29.76 -27.52 -15.03
N GLU A 193 -30.43 -26.39 -15.15
CA GLU A 193 -30.92 -25.39 -14.21
C GLU A 193 -31.69 -25.96 -13.01
N VAL A 194 -31.58 -25.27 -11.86
CA VAL A 194 -32.68 -25.14 -10.89
C VAL A 194 -32.70 -23.69 -10.42
N SER A 195 -33.86 -23.07 -10.64
CA SER A 195 -34.32 -21.78 -10.15
C SER A 195 -34.94 -21.93 -8.77
N GLU A 196 -34.64 -21.02 -7.84
CA GLU A 196 -35.54 -20.73 -6.71
C GLU A 196 -35.59 -19.22 -6.46
N ASN A 197 -36.82 -18.72 -6.53
CA ASN A 197 -37.28 -17.37 -6.29
C ASN A 197 -38.16 -17.47 -5.02
N CYS A 198 -37.93 -16.65 -3.99
CA CYS A 198 -38.84 -16.55 -2.85
C CYS A 198 -39.05 -15.08 -2.48
N THR A 199 -40.27 -14.61 -2.67
CA THR A 199 -40.85 -13.32 -2.24
C THR A 199 -41.62 -13.47 -0.92
N GLY A 200 -41.78 -12.37 -0.18
CA GLY A 200 -42.67 -12.20 1.00
C GLY A 200 -41.98 -11.29 2.02
N VAL A 201 -42.26 -9.98 2.16
CA VAL A 201 -43.50 -9.26 2.57
C VAL A 201 -43.94 -9.60 4.00
N ASP A 202 -43.94 -8.57 4.87
CA ASP A 202 -44.88 -8.22 5.96
C ASP A 202 -44.16 -7.16 6.86
N ASP A 203 -44.49 -5.87 6.92
CA ASP A 203 -45.64 -5.11 7.48
C ASP A 203 -45.47 -4.63 8.94
N ASP A 204 -46.13 -3.51 9.27
CA ASP A 204 -46.27 -2.78 10.55
C ASP A 204 -45.08 -1.92 11.04
N GLY A 205 -45.19 -0.63 11.41
CA GLY A 205 -46.32 0.21 11.83
C GLY A 205 -45.91 0.97 13.12
N GLY A 206 -46.07 2.30 13.19
CA GLY A 206 -45.96 3.06 14.46
C GLY A 206 -45.47 4.51 14.38
N GLU A 207 -46.42 5.46 14.43
CA GLU A 207 -46.28 6.92 14.57
C GLU A 207 -46.22 7.39 16.05
N GLU A 208 -45.65 8.59 16.31
CA GLU A 208 -46.09 9.69 17.23
C GLU A 208 -44.91 10.69 17.42
N GLN A 209 -44.93 11.97 17.03
CA GLN A 209 -45.64 13.16 17.57
C GLN A 209 -45.33 13.40 19.07
N GLN A 210 -45.05 14.59 19.65
CA GLN A 210 -45.00 16.00 19.26
C GLN A 210 -44.36 16.82 20.43
N GLN A 211 -43.81 18.01 20.11
CA GLN A 211 -43.78 19.29 20.89
C GLN A 211 -43.03 19.45 22.24
N THR A 212 -42.26 20.54 22.36
CA THR A 212 -42.67 21.78 23.06
C THR A 212 -41.65 22.94 22.89
N GLN A 213 -42.18 24.16 22.82
CA GLN A 213 -41.52 25.47 22.77
C GLN A 213 -41.20 26.01 24.17
N GLY A 214 -40.24 26.96 24.25
CA GLY A 214 -40.13 27.99 25.30
C GLY A 214 -38.96 28.95 24.97
N GLN A 215 -39.23 30.12 24.35
CA GLN A 215 -39.23 31.49 24.95
C GLN A 215 -37.91 31.89 25.64
N LEU A 216 -37.12 32.81 25.03
CA LEU A 216 -37.15 34.28 25.20
C LEU A 216 -36.71 34.72 26.60
N GLU A 217 -35.50 35.28 26.72
CA GLU A 217 -35.22 36.48 27.53
C GLU A 217 -34.06 37.29 26.91
N GLU A 218 -34.38 38.52 26.52
CA GLU A 218 -33.45 39.62 26.30
C GLU A 218 -32.96 40.15 27.66
N SER A 219 -31.67 40.46 27.79
CA SER A 219 -31.24 41.43 28.80
C SER A 219 -30.15 42.33 28.22
N ASN A 220 -30.62 43.52 27.86
CA ASN A 220 -29.88 44.73 27.60
C ASN A 220 -29.15 45.20 28.87
N SER A 221 -27.85 45.48 28.80
CA SER A 221 -27.23 46.44 29.72
C SER A 221 -26.05 47.14 29.06
N HIS A 222 -26.34 48.33 28.53
CA HIS A 222 -25.41 49.46 28.47
C HIS A 222 -24.59 49.58 29.76
N ARG A 223 -23.28 49.75 29.63
CA ARG A 223 -22.50 50.67 30.48
C ARG A 223 -21.42 51.33 29.62
N ASP A 224 -21.73 52.56 29.20
CA ASP A 224 -20.73 53.62 29.14
C ASP A 224 -20.09 53.78 30.51
N ILE A 225 -18.76 53.92 30.55
CA ILE A 225 -18.01 54.83 31.44
C ILE A 225 -16.65 55.06 30.76
N SER A 226 -16.46 56.31 30.33
CA SER A 226 -15.25 57.16 30.31
C SER A 226 -13.87 56.51 30.20
#